data_AF-A0A925VIM4-F1
#
_entry.id   AF-A0A925VIM4-F1
#
_cell.length_a   1.000
_cell.length_b   1.000
_cell.length_c   1.000
_cell.angle_alpha   90.00
_cell.angle_beta   90.00
_cell.angle_gamma   90.00
#
_symmetry.space_group_name_H-M   'P 1'
#
loop_
_entity.id
_entity.type
_entity.pdbx_description
1 polymer ?
#
loop_
_entity_poly.entity_id
_entity_poly.type
_entity_poly.pdbx_seq_one_letter_code
_entity_poly.pdbx_strand_id
1 'polypeptide(L)' 'MTTAPRSALRLSSRLAQLEPSATASMGARIARLKAQGVNVISFGLGEPDFDTPAP' A
#
# COMPACT_ATOMS: atom_id res chain seq x y z
N MET A 1 -32.53 -6.76 -10.96
CA MET A 1 -31.32 -7.49 -10.52
C MET A 1 -30.93 -6.92 -9.17
N THR A 2 -31.33 -7.57 -8.08
CA THR A 2 -31.10 -7.09 -6.71
C THR A 2 -29.77 -7.65 -6.20
N THR A 3 -28.81 -6.77 -5.96
CA THR A 3 -27.52 -7.12 -5.33
C THR A 3 -27.74 -7.35 -3.84
N ALA A 4 -27.50 -8.57 -3.36
CA ALA A 4 -27.55 -8.89 -1.94
C ALA A 4 -26.48 -8.12 -1.14
N PRO A 5 -26.75 -7.71 0.12
CA PRO A 5 -25.77 -6.99 0.93
C PRO A 5 -24.57 -7.91 1.19
N ARG A 6 -23.38 -7.43 0.81
CA ARG A 6 -22.10 -8.10 1.06
C ARG A 6 -21.95 -8.28 2.58
N SER A 7 -22.08 -9.52 3.07
CA SER A 7 -21.87 -9.86 4.48
C SER A 7 -20.62 -9.15 5.00
N ALA A 8 -20.77 -8.36 6.07
CA ALA A 8 -19.68 -7.62 6.68
C ALA A 8 -18.54 -8.61 6.98
N LEU A 9 -17.36 -8.37 6.40
CA LEU A 9 -16.19 -9.22 6.59
C LEU A 9 -15.89 -9.30 8.10
N ARG A 10 -16.09 -10.47 8.70
CA ARG A 10 -15.64 -10.74 10.07
C ARG A 10 -14.16 -11.11 10.02
N LEU A 11 -13.29 -10.19 10.40
CA LEU A 11 -11.86 -10.44 10.54
C LEU A 11 -11.58 -11.29 11.80
N SER A 12 -10.52 -12.09 11.76
CA SER A 12 -10.10 -12.89 12.92
C SER A 12 -9.51 -11.99 14.01
N SER A 13 -9.64 -12.39 15.28
CA SER A 13 -9.15 -11.60 16.42
C SER A 13 -7.63 -11.38 16.41
N ARG A 14 -6.87 -12.24 15.70
CA ARG A 14 -5.42 -12.11 15.56
C ARG A 14 -5.04 -10.93 14.66
N LEU A 15 -5.81 -10.68 13.60
CA LEU A 15 -5.56 -9.53 12.72
C LEU A 15 -5.79 -8.20 13.43
N ALA A 16 -6.74 -8.14 14.38
CA ALA A 16 -7.02 -6.93 15.15
C ALA A 16 -5.87 -6.51 16.08
N GLN A 17 -4.91 -7.41 16.35
CA GLN A 17 -3.74 -7.15 17.19
C GLN A 17 -2.51 -6.75 16.37
N LEU A 18 -2.58 -6.79 15.04
CA LEU A 18 -1.44 -6.44 14.19
C LEU A 18 -1.29 -4.93 14.14
N GLU A 19 -0.16 -4.44 14.63
CA GLU A 19 0.19 -3.02 14.54
C GLU A 19 0.35 -2.59 13.07
N PRO A 20 -0.12 -1.38 12.70
CA PRO A 20 0.12 -0.83 11.39
C PRO A 20 1.62 -0.72 11.07
N SER A 21 2.01 -1.11 9.86
CA SER A 21 3.41 -1.01 9.44
C SER A 21 3.83 0.45 9.20
N ALA A 22 4.86 0.88 9.93
CA ALA A 22 5.49 2.19 9.73
C ALA A 22 6.11 2.31 8.32
N THR A 23 6.73 1.23 7.82
CA THR A 23 7.31 1.18 6.48
C THR A 23 6.24 1.31 5.40
N ALA A 24 5.10 0.62 5.54
CA ALA A 24 4.00 0.73 4.60
C ALA A 24 3.39 2.14 4.58
N SER A 25 3.23 2.74 5.76
CA SER A 25 2.73 4.12 5.90
C SER A 25 3.67 5.15 5.25
N MET A 26 4.98 4.99 5.43
CA MET A 26 5.99 5.82 4.77
C MET A 26 5.95 5.66 3.25
N GLY A 27 5.87 4.42 2.75
CA GLY A 27 5.75 4.13 1.32
C GLY A 27 4.53 4.82 0.69
N ALA A 28 3.36 4.74 1.35
CA ALA A 28 2.14 5.40 0.90
C ALA A 28 2.29 6.93 0.84
N ARG A 29 2.97 7.53 1.83
CA ARG A 29 3.27 8.97 1.85
C ARG A 29 4.18 9.38 0.68
N ILE A 30 5.25 8.63 0.43
CA ILE A 30 6.18 8.88 -0.68
C ILE A 30 5.44 8.81 -2.02
N ALA A 31 4.64 7.75 -2.24
CA ALA A 31 3.85 7.58 -3.46
C ALA A 31 2.89 8.77 -3.69
N ARG A 32 2.21 9.24 -2.64
CA ARG A 32 1.33 10.40 -2.71
C ARG A 32 2.08 11.68 -3.11
N LEU A 33 3.25 11.93 -2.52
CA LEU A 33 4.05 13.11 -2.83
C LEU A 33 4.56 13.07 -4.29
N LYS A 34 5.03 11.91 -4.76
CA LYS A 34 5.42 11.71 -6.16
C LYS A 34 4.25 11.97 -7.11
N ALA A 35 3.05 11.48 -6.80
CA ALA A 35 1.83 11.71 -7.59
C ALA A 35 1.40 13.19 -7.62
N GLN A 36 1.78 13.98 -6.63
CA GLN A 36 1.57 15.43 -6.59
C GLN A 36 2.65 16.22 -7.36
N GLY A 37 3.61 15.53 -7.99
CA GLY A 37 4.73 16.17 -8.70
C GLY A 37 5.86 16.64 -7.79
N VAL A 38 5.85 16.27 -6.50
CA VAL A 38 6.96 16.59 -5.59
C VAL A 38 8.16 15.70 -5.92
N ASN A 39 9.33 16.32 -6.12
CA ASN A 39 10.57 15.59 -6.33
C ASN A 39 11.04 14.96 -5.01
N VAL A 40 10.74 13.67 -4.82
CA VAL A 40 11.09 12.91 -3.62
C VAL A 40 12.16 11.87 -3.95
N ILE A 41 13.31 12.00 -3.31
CA ILE A 41 14.39 11.00 -3.33
C ILE A 41 14.20 10.09 -2.12
N SER A 42 13.96 8.80 -2.37
CA SER A 42 13.71 7.80 -1.33
C SER A 42 14.80 6.74 -1.33
N PHE A 43 15.51 6.61 -0.21
CA PHE A 43 16.53 5.57 0.02
C PHE A 43 16.03 4.41 0.90
N GLY A 44 14.72 4.39 1.22
CA GLY A 44 14.15 3.45 2.20
C GLY A 44 13.37 2.27 1.63
N LEU A 45 13.08 2.27 0.32
CA LEU A 45 12.37 1.17 -0.34
C LEU A 45 13.40 0.31 -1.07
N GLY A 46 13.31 -1.02 -0.90
CA GLY A 46 14.24 -1.98 -1.49
C GLY A 46 13.84 -2.51 -2.86
N GLU A 47 12.85 -1.91 -3.52
CA GLU A 47 12.41 -2.31 -4.85
C GLU A 47 13.27 -1.64 -5.93
N PRO A 48 13.58 -2.34 -7.04
CA PRO A 48 14.23 -1.73 -8.19
C PRO A 48 13.40 -0.57 -8.78
N ASP A 49 14.08 0.44 -9.32
CA ASP A 49 13.49 1.63 -9.92
C ASP A 49 13.29 1.53 -11.45
N PHE A 50 13.42 0.32 -12.00
CA PHE A 50 13.27 0.03 -13.41
C PHE A 50 12.16 -0.99 -13.66
N ASP A 51 11.53 -0.90 -14.82
CA ASP A 51 10.55 -1.89 -15.27
C ASP A 51 11.23 -3.24 -15.55
N THR A 52 10.48 -4.33 -15.35
CA THR A 52 10.92 -5.67 -15.75
C THR A 52 11.17 -5.70 -17.27
N PRO A 53 12.36 -6.12 -17.74
CA PRO A 53 12.65 -6.20 -19.16
C PRO A 53 11.66 -7.11 -19.91
N ALA A 54 11.26 -6.70 -21.12
CA ALA A 54 10.51 -7.56 -22.03
C ALA A 54 11.43 -8.62 -22.66
N PRO A 55 10.88 -9.78 -23.12
CA PRO A 55 11.64 -10.83 -23.78
C PRO A 55 12.38 -10.38 -25.04
#